data_AF-A0A7J8YQD5-F1
#
_entry.id   AF-A0A7J8YQD5-F1
#
_cell.length_a   1.000
_cell.length_b   1.000
_cell.length_c   1.000
_cell.angle_alpha   90.00
_cell.angle_beta   90.00
_cell.angle_gamma   90.00
#
_symmetry.space_group_name_H-M   'P 1'
#
loop_
_entity.id
_entity.type
_entity.pdbx_description
1 polymer ?
#
loop_
_entity_poly.entity_id
_entity_poly.type
_entity_poly.pdbx_seq_one_letter_code
_entity_poly.pdbx_strand_id
1 'polypeptide(L)'
;MESDNVMLIETICNGLVAVSTVAEVILIHDWCSKNWEIKFRHIQRNANKVADCIAKADGSIIEQLVILEDPLHYVRCWLEENIRQSLVTDDNFHLD
;
A
#
# COMPACT_ATOMS: atom_id res chain seq x y z
N MET A 1 -2.24 4.83 -5.80
CA MET A 1 -2.70 3.66 -5.06
C MET A 1 -2.22 2.41 -5.77
N GLU A 2 -1.48 1.57 -5.06
CA GLU A 2 -1.03 0.27 -5.56
C GLU A 2 -1.78 -0.83 -4.80
N SER A 3 -2.15 -1.90 -5.49
CA SER A 3 -2.81 -3.06 -4.89
C SER A 3 -2.47 -4.32 -5.66
N ASP A 4 -2.32 -5.44 -4.97
CA ASP A 4 -2.20 -6.76 -5.59
C ASP A 4 -3.55 -7.40 -5.91
N ASN A 5 -4.65 -6.79 -5.47
CA ASN A 5 -6.01 -7.16 -5.84
C ASN A 5 -6.40 -6.53 -7.19
N VAL A 6 -6.24 -7.30 -8.26
CA VAL A 6 -6.57 -6.87 -9.63
C VAL A 6 -8.03 -6.46 -9.78
N MET A 7 -8.96 -7.19 -9.14
CA MET A 7 -10.39 -6.94 -9.24
C MET A 7 -10.75 -5.58 -8.64
N LEU A 8 -10.11 -5.19 -7.54
CA LEU A 8 -10.30 -3.88 -6.92
C LEU A 8 -9.85 -2.75 -7.85
N ILE A 9 -8.66 -2.88 -8.46
CA ILE A 9 -8.12 -1.88 -9.39
C ILE A 9 -9.04 -1.73 -10.60
N GLU A 10 -9.46 -2.84 -11.21
CA GLU A 10 -10.39 -2.81 -12.36
C GLU A 10 -11.74 -2.18 -11.99
N THR A 11 -12.28 -2.51 -10.81
CA THR A 11 -13.55 -1.94 -10.32
C THR A 11 -13.46 -0.41 -10.20
N ILE A 12 -12.35 0.11 -9.67
CA ILE A 12 -12.14 1.56 -9.53
C ILE A 12 -11.92 2.21 -10.91
N CYS A 13 -11.01 1.69 -11.71
CA CYS A 13 -10.65 2.27 -13.00
C CYS A 13 -11.81 2.29 -14.00
N ASN A 14 -12.68 1.27 -13.96
CA ASN A 14 -13.85 1.19 -14.84
C ASN A 14 -15.06 1.95 -14.29
N GLY A 15 -14.94 2.66 -13.16
CA GLY A 15 -16.05 3.41 -12.55
C GLY A 15 -17.15 2.55 -11.93
N LEU A 16 -16.94 1.22 -11.83
CA LEU A 16 -17.89 0.29 -11.23
C LEU A 16 -18.04 0.48 -9.71
N VAL A 17 -17.08 1.18 -9.11
CA VAL A 17 -17.11 1.61 -7.71
C VAL A 17 -18.40 2.40 -7.36
N ALA A 18 -18.96 3.16 -8.32
CA ALA A 18 -20.12 4.03 -8.11
C ALA A 18 -21.44 3.26 -7.92
N VAL A 19 -21.49 1.99 -8.32
CA VAL A 19 -22.66 1.10 -8.16
C VAL A 19 -22.43 0.02 -7.10
N SER A 20 -21.30 0.08 -6.39
CA SER A 20 -20.99 -0.88 -5.33
C SER A 20 -21.90 -0.68 -4.12
N THR A 21 -22.30 -1.78 -3.49
CA THR A 21 -23.03 -1.80 -2.21
C THR A 21 -22.12 -2.03 -1.01
N VAL A 22 -20.82 -2.25 -1.25
CA VAL A 22 -19.82 -2.48 -0.21
C VAL A 22 -19.36 -1.13 0.35
N ALA A 23 -19.52 -0.92 1.66
CA ALA A 23 -19.27 0.36 2.32
C ALA A 23 -17.84 0.88 2.11
N GLU A 24 -16.84 -0.01 2.21
CA GLU A 24 -15.43 0.31 2.00
C GLU A 24 -15.14 0.77 0.58
N VAL A 25 -15.83 0.18 -0.40
CA VAL A 25 -15.70 0.53 -1.82
C VAL A 25 -16.33 1.90 -2.10
N ILE A 26 -17.47 2.20 -1.47
CA ILE A 26 -18.10 3.54 -1.52
C ILE A 26 -17.15 4.59 -0.91
N LEU A 27 -16.53 4.29 0.24
CA LEU A 27 -15.55 5.20 0.84
C LEU A 27 -14.37 5.45 -0.11
N ILE A 28 -13.83 4.41 -0.76
CA ILE A 28 -12.77 4.58 -1.75
C ILE A 28 -13.22 5.53 -2.87
N HIS A 29 -14.44 5.37 -3.39
CA HIS A 29 -15.00 6.28 -4.40
C HIS A 29 -15.05 7.74 -3.91
N ASP A 30 -15.53 7.96 -2.69
CA ASP A 30 -15.60 9.30 -2.10
C ASP A 30 -14.20 9.93 -1.98
N TRP A 31 -13.20 9.16 -1.56
CA TRP A 31 -11.81 9.60 -1.54
C TRP A 31 -11.27 9.91 -2.94
N CYS A 32 -11.62 9.11 -3.95
CA CYS A 32 -11.25 9.34 -5.35
C CYS A 32 -11.92 10.59 -5.95
N SER A 33 -13.10 10.98 -5.47
CA SER A 33 -13.84 12.14 -5.96
C SER A 33 -13.29 13.49 -5.48
N LYS A 34 -12.33 13.48 -4.55
CA LYS A 34 -11.64 14.68 -4.08
C LYS A 34 -10.69 15.21 -5.15
N ASN A 35 -10.27 16.46 -5.01
CA ASN A 35 -9.46 17.17 -6.00
C ASN A 35 -7.97 16.75 -5.95
N TRP A 36 -7.71 15.46 -6.19
CA TRP A 36 -6.37 14.85 -6.21
C TRP A 36 -6.13 14.14 -7.53
N GLU A 37 -4.88 14.17 -7.99
CA GLU A 37 -4.46 13.34 -9.12
C GLU A 37 -3.99 11.98 -8.60
N ILE A 38 -4.91 11.00 -8.57
CA ILE A 38 -4.61 9.63 -8.11
C ILE A 38 -4.38 8.72 -9.32
N LYS A 39 -3.26 7.97 -9.31
CA LYS A 39 -3.01 6.86 -10.24
C LYS A 39 -3.24 5.53 -9.55
N PHE A 40 -3.99 4.64 -10.19
CA PHE A 40 -4.25 3.28 -9.71
C PHE A 40 -3.38 2.29 -10.47
N ARG A 41 -2.74 1.37 -9.76
CA ARG A 41 -1.84 0.39 -10.36
C ARG A 41 -2.00 -0.98 -9.70
N HIS A 42 -2.16 -2.00 -10.52
CA HIS A 42 -2.00 -3.38 -10.07
C HIS A 42 -0.52 -3.72 -9.93
N ILE A 43 -0.14 -4.34 -8.81
CA ILE A 43 1.21 -4.82 -8.54
C ILE A 43 1.19 -6.31 -8.21
N GLN A 44 2.31 -7.00 -8.38
CA GLN A 44 2.40 -8.40 -7.95
C GLN A 44 2.38 -8.49 -6.43
N ARG A 45 1.77 -9.54 -5.87
CA ARG A 45 1.74 -9.78 -4.41
C ARG A 45 3.12 -9.77 -3.75
N ASN A 46 4.13 -10.30 -4.45
CA ASN A 46 5.51 -10.29 -3.97
C ASN A 46 6.13 -8.88 -3.88
N ALA A 47 5.58 -7.89 -4.59
CA ALA A 47 5.94 -6.49 -4.44
C ALA A 47 5.13 -5.82 -3.30
N ASN A 48 3.94 -6.33 -2.97
CA ASN A 48 3.08 -5.81 -1.91
C ASN A 48 3.40 -6.33 -0.50
N LYS A 49 4.61 -6.89 -0.29
CA LYS A 49 5.00 -7.62 0.94
C LYS A 49 4.81 -6.80 2.22
N VAL A 50 5.06 -5.49 2.18
CA VAL A 50 4.94 -4.63 3.37
C VAL A 50 3.49 -4.52 3.84
N ALA A 51 2.58 -4.20 2.91
CA ALA A 51 1.15 -4.14 3.23
C ALA A 51 0.62 -5.53 3.63
N ASP A 52 1.08 -6.59 2.97
CA ASP A 52 0.73 -7.98 3.30
C ASP A 52 1.22 -8.37 4.71
N CYS A 53 2.39 -7.87 5.15
CA CYS A 53 2.90 -8.05 6.51
C CYS A 53 2.09 -7.26 7.54
N ILE A 54 1.74 -6.01 7.24
CA ILE A 54 0.92 -5.17 8.13
C ILE A 54 -0.46 -5.82 8.33
N ALA A 55 -1.13 -6.21 7.23
CA ALA A 55 -2.43 -6.87 7.29
C ALA A 55 -2.39 -8.20 8.07
N LYS A 56 -1.27 -8.95 8.01
CA LYS A 56 -1.08 -10.19 8.78
C LYS A 56 -0.76 -9.94 10.25
N ALA A 57 0.00 -8.89 10.56
CA ALA A 57 0.29 -8.48 11.93
C ALA A 57 -0.98 -8.02 12.66
N ASP A 58 -1.92 -7.48 11.89
CA ASP A 58 -3.14 -6.83 12.37
C ASP A 58 -4.39 -7.73 12.21
N GLY A 59 -4.26 -9.04 12.45
CA GLY A 59 -5.35 -10.03 12.35
C GLY A 59 -6.59 -9.76 13.23
N SER A 60 -6.66 -8.63 13.93
CA SER A 60 -7.84 -8.07 14.58
C SER A 60 -8.13 -6.68 14.00
N ILE A 61 -9.20 -6.58 13.21
CA ILE A 61 -10.03 -5.40 12.92
C ILE A 61 -9.30 -4.04 13.07
N ILE A 62 -8.96 -3.39 11.96
CA ILE A 62 -8.60 -1.96 11.96
C ILE A 62 -9.87 -1.16 12.28
N GLU A 63 -10.16 -0.97 13.56
CA GLU A 63 -11.29 -0.16 14.05
C GLU A 63 -11.02 1.34 13.89
N GLN A 64 -9.74 1.75 13.74
CA GLN A 64 -9.35 3.14 13.57
C GLN A 64 -8.16 3.30 12.61
N LEU A 65 -8.37 4.11 11.57
CA LEU A 65 -7.29 4.69 10.79
C LEU A 65 -6.63 5.80 11.63
N VAL A 66 -5.51 5.49 12.26
CA VAL A 66 -4.69 6.49 12.97
C VAL A 66 -3.68 7.06 11.98
N ILE A 67 -3.85 8.33 11.61
CA ILE A 67 -2.84 9.09 10.86
C ILE A 67 -1.83 9.61 11.88
N LEU A 68 -0.60 9.13 11.78
CA LEU A 68 0.50 9.62 12.60
C LEU A 68 1.27 10.68 11.81
N GLU A 69 1.55 11.83 12.44
CA GLU A 69 2.40 12.87 11.83
C GLU A 69 3.85 12.40 11.65
N ASP A 70 4.29 11.49 12.52
CA ASP A 70 5.60 10.83 12.44
C ASP A 70 5.46 9.31 12.37
N PRO A 71 6.27 8.61 11.55
CA PRO A 71 6.27 7.15 11.52
C PRO A 71 6.71 6.58 12.87
N LEU A 72 6.03 5.52 13.33
CA LEU A 72 6.39 4.79 14.56
C LEU A 72 7.86 4.37 14.51
N HIS A 73 8.55 4.47 15.64
CA HIS A 73 9.99 4.25 15.74
C HIS A 73 10.43 2.90 15.14
N TYR A 74 9.65 1.83 15.37
CA TYR A 74 9.96 0.51 14.80
C TYR A 74 9.85 0.47 13.26
N VAL A 75 8.91 1.21 12.66
CA VAL A 75 8.78 1.34 11.20
C VAL A 75 9.98 2.08 10.64
N ARG A 76 10.44 3.13 11.33
CA ARG A 76 11.65 3.87 10.97
C ARG A 76 12.89 2.97 11.01
N CYS A 77 13.11 2.23 12.09
CA CYS A 77 14.24 1.31 12.20
C CYS A 77 14.21 0.23 11.11
N TRP A 78 13.04 -0.33 10.83
CA TRP A 78 12.86 -1.35 9.79
C TRP A 78 13.16 -0.81 8.39
N LEU A 79 12.71 0.41 8.07
CA LEU A 79 13.02 1.07 6.79
C LEU A 79 14.52 1.37 6.65
N GLU A 80 15.17 1.85 7.71
CA GLU A 80 16.61 2.13 7.70
C GLU A 80 17.45 0.86 7.53
N GLU A 81 17.03 -0.28 8.11
CA GLU A 81 17.69 -1.57 7.89
C GLU A 81 17.57 -2.04 6.45
N ASN A 82 16.39 -1.89 5.82
CA ASN A 82 16.20 -2.23 4.41
C ASN A 82 17.05 -1.35 3.49
N ILE A 83 17.14 -0.04 3.77
CA ILE A 83 18.00 0.88 3.01
C ILE A 83 19.47 0.47 3.17
N ARG A 84 19.91 0.16 4.39
CA ARG A 84 21.28 -0.32 4.64
C ARG A 84 21.59 -1.61 3.88
N GLN A 85 20.68 -2.56 3.85
CA GLN A 85 20.86 -3.80 3.10
C GLN A 85 20.91 -3.58 1.58
N SER A 86 20.09 -2.65 1.07
CA SER A 86 20.10 -2.28 -0.36
C SER A 86 21.41 -1.64 -0.80
N LEU A 87 22.01 -0.79 0.03
CA LEU A 87 23.29 -0.13 -0.27
C LEU A 87 24.47 -1.12 -0.24
N VAL A 88 24.45 -2.10 0.67
CA VAL A 88 25.48 -3.16 0.73
C VAL A 88 25.40 -4.10 -0.47
N THR A 89 24.22 -4.30 -1.06
CA THR A 89 24.09 -5.12 -2.27
C THR A 89 24.61 -4.43 -3.54
N ASP A 90 24.57 -3.10 -3.64
CA ASP A 90 25.08 -2.37 -4.82
C ASP A 90 26.62 -2.30 -4.86
N ASP A 91 27.28 -2.25 -3.70
CA ASP A 91 28.76 -2.22 -3.62
C ASP A 91 29.43 -3.55 -4.03
N ASN A 92 28.68 -4.65 -4.08
CA ASN A 92 29.21 -5.98 -4.44
C ASN A 92 29.18 -6.29 -5.96
N PHE A 93 28.66 -5.40 -6.80
CA PHE A 93 28.59 -5.61 -8.26
C PHE A 93 29.68 -4.88 -9.07
N HIS A 94 30.70 -4.31 -8.41
CA HIS A 94 31.74 -3.51 -9.08
C HIS A 94 33.18 -4.04 -8.98
N LEU A 95 33.36 -5.34 -8.70
CA LEU A 95 34.65 -6.02 -8.80
C LEU A 95 34.51 -7.30 -9.62
N ASP A 96 34.62 -7.15 -10.95
CA ASP A 96 35.17 -8.14 -11.89
C ASP A 96 35.77 -7.40 -13.09
#